data_AF-A0A923TCP3-F1
#
_entry.id   AF-A0A923TCP3-F1
#
_cell.length_a   1.000
_cell.length_b   1.000
_cell.length_c   1.000
_cell.angle_alpha   90.00
_cell.angle_beta   90.00
_cell.angle_gamma   90.00
#
_symmetry.space_group_name_H-M   'P 1'
#
loop_
_entity.id
_entity.type
_entity.pdbx_description
1 polymer ?
#
loop_
_entity_poly.entity_id
_entity_poly.type
_entity_poly.pdbx_seq_one_letter_code
_entity_poly.pdbx_strand_id
1 'polypeptide(L)'
;MISGANARTLLVRAVGPGLTAFKVGGVLAKPSLVVLQGLSPVAANVGWETSADPAALTTAMARAGAFALTPGQSDAALLVTLPAGGYTIQVTGADGGSGVVLVEVYDVSG
;
A
#
# COMPACT_ATOMS: atom_id res chain seq x y z
N MET A 1 5.45 -13.19 3.95
CA MET A 1 6.26 -13.65 5.10
C MET A 1 7.45 -12.73 5.23
N ILE A 2 7.79 -12.30 6.45
CA ILE A 2 9.02 -11.58 6.76
C ILE A 2 9.92 -12.56 7.51
N SER A 3 11.13 -12.81 7.00
CA SER A 3 12.09 -13.76 7.55
C SER A 3 13.27 -13.05 8.24
N GLY A 4 13.95 -13.76 9.15
CA GLY A 4 15.07 -13.26 9.94
C GLY A 4 14.63 -12.82 11.34
N ALA A 5 15.55 -12.20 12.10
CA ALA A 5 15.26 -11.75 13.47
C ALA A 5 14.82 -10.27 13.54
N ASN A 6 15.15 -9.47 12.53
CA ASN A 6 14.95 -8.02 12.56
C ASN A 6 13.60 -7.65 11.96
N ALA A 7 12.94 -6.66 12.56
CA ALA A 7 11.79 -6.02 11.96
C ALA A 7 12.17 -5.36 10.62
N ARG A 8 11.26 -5.39 9.66
CA ARG A 8 11.41 -4.74 8.37
C ARG A 8 10.43 -3.57 8.25
N THR A 9 10.91 -2.44 7.75
CA THR A 9 10.04 -1.35 7.32
C THR A 9 9.64 -1.59 5.88
N LEU A 10 8.34 -1.76 5.66
CA LEU A 10 7.76 -2.05 4.36
C LEU A 10 6.94 -0.87 3.85
N LEU A 11 7.14 -0.51 2.59
CA LEU A 11 6.18 0.27 1.82
C LEU A 11 5.22 -0.71 1.14
N VAL A 12 3.93 -0.63 1.49
CA VAL A 12 2.87 -1.41 0.86
C VAL A 12 1.97 -0.47 0.09
N ARG A 13 1.64 -0.81 -1.15
CA ARG A 13 0.79 0.00 -2.04
C ARG A 13 -0.33 -0.83 -2.63
N ALA A 14 -1.49 -0.20 -2.77
CA ALA A 14 -2.63 -0.67 -3.54
C ALA A 14 -3.03 0.43 -4.53
N VAL A 15 -2.60 0.27 -5.79
CA VAL A 15 -2.74 1.27 -6.83
C VAL A 15 -3.93 0.92 -7.73
N GLY A 16 -4.96 1.75 -7.69
CA GLY A 16 -6.15 1.70 -8.54
C GLY A 16 -6.12 2.86 -9.53
N PRO A 17 -6.59 4.07 -9.15
CA PRO A 17 -6.59 5.24 -10.04
C PRO A 17 -5.24 5.57 -10.68
N GLY A 18 -4.12 5.35 -9.98
CA GLY A 18 -2.78 5.59 -10.51
C GLY A 18 -2.45 4.75 -11.75
N LEU A 19 -3.11 3.60 -11.94
CA LEU A 19 -2.90 2.74 -13.12
C LEU A 19 -3.46 3.35 -14.41
N THR A 20 -4.35 4.36 -14.31
CA THR A 20 -4.89 5.06 -15.49
C THR A 20 -3.80 5.81 -16.27
N ALA A 21 -2.75 6.28 -15.61
CA ALA A 21 -1.57 6.88 -16.26
C ALA A 21 -0.84 5.87 -17.17
N PHE A 22 -0.98 4.58 -16.88
CA PHE A 22 -0.44 3.47 -17.66
C PHE A 22 -1.46 2.87 -18.64
N LYS A 23 -2.59 3.56 -18.87
CA LYS A 23 -3.68 3.16 -19.77
C LYS A 23 -4.37 1.85 -19.37
N VAL A 24 -4.33 1.49 -18.08
CA VAL A 24 -5.12 0.39 -17.54
C VAL A 24 -6.53 0.89 -17.25
N GLY A 25 -7.53 0.25 -17.86
CA GLY A 25 -8.95 0.52 -17.63
C GLY A 25 -9.56 -0.40 -16.57
N GLY A 26 -10.79 -0.08 -16.13
CA GLY A 26 -11.53 -0.92 -15.16
C GLY A 26 -10.88 -1.00 -13.78
N VAL A 27 -10.14 0.03 -13.38
CA VAL A 27 -9.42 0.07 -12.11
C VAL A 27 -10.37 0.18 -10.93
N LEU A 28 -9.97 -0.36 -9.79
CA LEU A 28 -10.68 -0.15 -8.53
C LEU A 28 -10.57 1.33 -8.15
N ALA A 29 -11.69 2.03 -8.06
CA ALA A 29 -11.70 3.48 -7.90
C ALA A 29 -11.21 3.96 -6.52
N LYS A 30 -11.53 3.21 -5.46
CA LYS A 30 -11.17 3.54 -4.07
C LYS A 30 -10.59 2.33 -3.34
N PRO A 31 -9.34 1.93 -3.66
CA PRO A 31 -8.68 0.84 -2.93
C PRO A 31 -8.54 1.16 -1.44
N SER A 32 -8.96 0.22 -0.60
CA SER A 32 -8.70 0.15 0.84
C SER A 32 -7.70 -0.95 1.10
N LEU A 33 -6.63 -0.63 1.81
CA LEU A 33 -5.51 -1.52 2.09
C LEU A 33 -5.49 -1.88 3.58
N VAL A 34 -5.43 -3.17 3.89
CA VAL A 34 -5.26 -3.68 5.26
C VAL A 34 -4.14 -4.70 5.29
N VAL A 35 -3.24 -4.59 6.27
CA VAL A 35 -2.26 -5.62 6.63
C VAL A 35 -2.79 -6.39 7.83
N LEU A 36 -2.86 -7.70 7.69
CA LEU A 36 -3.36 -8.64 8.70
C LEU A 36 -2.22 -9.51 9.23
N GLN A 37 -2.24 -9.81 10.53
CA GLN A 37 -1.49 -10.91 11.13
C GLN A 37 -2.50 -11.98 11.57
N GLY A 38 -2.56 -13.10 10.84
CA GLY A 38 -3.69 -14.01 10.94
C GLY A 38 -4.97 -13.31 10.49
N LEU A 39 -5.93 -13.13 11.41
CA LEU A 39 -7.19 -12.41 11.16
C LEU A 39 -7.21 -10.99 11.75
N SER A 40 -6.16 -10.58 12.48
CA SER A 40 -6.12 -9.31 13.18
C SER A 40 -5.50 -8.21 12.30
N PRO A 41 -6.17 -7.06 12.09
CA PRO A 41 -5.56 -5.92 11.41
C PRO A 41 -4.45 -5.30 12.25
N VAL A 42 -3.29 -5.09 11.63
CA VAL A 42 -2.11 -4.47 12.25
C VAL A 42 -1.74 -3.14 11.62
N ALA A 43 -2.18 -2.88 10.39
CA ALA A 43 -2.11 -1.58 9.73
C ALA A 43 -3.21 -1.46 8.68
N ALA A 44 -3.71 -0.26 8.41
CA ALA A 44 -4.72 -0.02 7.39
C ALA A 44 -4.64 1.40 6.83
N ASN A 45 -4.99 1.57 5.56
CA ASN A 45 -5.17 2.89 4.95
C ASN A 45 -6.14 2.84 3.76
N VAL A 46 -6.92 3.92 3.58
CA VAL A 46 -7.91 4.08 2.50
C VAL A 46 -7.53 5.19 1.49
N GLY A 47 -6.40 5.86 1.71
CA GLY A 47 -5.84 6.85 0.80
C GLY A 47 -4.44 7.24 1.23
N TRP A 48 -3.45 7.23 0.34
CA TRP A 48 -2.06 7.47 0.71
C TRP A 48 -1.86 8.87 1.37
N GLU A 49 -2.64 9.87 0.95
CA GLU A 49 -2.64 11.22 1.53
C GLU A 49 -3.27 11.29 2.92
N THR A 50 -4.08 10.29 3.32
CA THR A 50 -4.66 10.22 4.68
C THR A 50 -3.74 9.54 5.68
N SER A 51 -2.53 9.16 5.26
CA SER A 51 -1.47 8.69 6.17
C SER A 51 -1.10 9.79 7.17
N ALA A 52 -0.67 9.39 8.37
CA ALA A 52 -0.15 10.32 9.37
C ALA A 52 1.10 11.07 8.89
N ASP A 53 1.87 10.48 7.97
CA ASP A 53 3.03 11.10 7.35
C ASP A 53 3.10 10.80 5.84
N PRO A 54 2.41 11.60 5.01
CA PRO A 54 2.45 11.45 3.55
C PRO A 54 3.84 11.77 2.97
N ALA A 55 4.65 12.60 3.64
CA ALA A 55 6.00 12.96 3.18
C ALA A 55 6.99 11.80 3.35
N ALA A 56 6.89 11.04 4.44
CA ALA A 56 7.63 9.80 4.60
C ALA A 56 7.23 8.76 3.55
N LEU A 57 5.94 8.67 3.20
CA LEU A 57 5.47 7.80 2.13
C LEU A 57 6.06 8.16 0.76
N THR A 58 6.03 9.45 0.36
CA THR A 58 6.62 9.86 -0.91
C THR A 58 8.13 9.62 -0.96
N THR A 59 8.83 9.86 0.15
CA THR A 59 10.25 9.53 0.30
C THR A 59 10.50 8.03 0.17
N ALA A 60 9.68 7.19 0.80
CA ALA A 60 9.79 5.73 0.70
C ALA A 60 9.51 5.22 -0.71
N MET A 61 8.51 5.78 -1.41
CA MET A 61 8.23 5.46 -2.82
C MET A 61 9.43 5.76 -3.71
N ALA A 62 10.01 6.96 -3.56
CA ALA A 62 11.20 7.35 -4.31
C ALA A 62 12.40 6.41 -4.03
N ARG A 63 12.64 6.08 -2.75
CA ARG A 63 13.72 5.14 -2.35
C ARG A 63 13.51 3.73 -2.92
N ALA A 64 12.26 3.28 -3.00
CA ALA A 64 11.91 1.98 -3.55
C ALA A 64 11.95 1.94 -5.09
N GLY A 65 12.14 3.08 -5.76
CA GLY A 65 12.00 3.18 -7.22
C GLY A 65 10.57 3.02 -7.71
N ALA A 66 9.58 3.10 -6.82
CA ALA A 66 8.18 3.01 -7.15
C ALA A 66 7.70 4.33 -7.76
N PHE A 67 6.88 4.28 -8.81
CA PHE A 67 6.35 5.49 -9.44
C PHE A 67 5.53 6.31 -8.45
N ALA A 68 5.57 7.64 -8.56
CA ALA A 68 4.83 8.52 -7.68
C ALA A 68 3.31 8.32 -7.82
N LEU A 69 2.59 8.31 -6.70
CA LEU A 69 1.13 8.38 -6.70
C LEU A 69 0.69 9.83 -6.91
N THR A 70 -0.36 10.03 -7.71
CA THR A 70 -0.83 11.38 -8.05
C THR A 70 -1.62 11.96 -6.87
N PRO A 71 -1.31 13.19 -6.41
CA PRO A 71 -2.14 13.88 -5.42
C PRO A 71 -3.60 14.01 -5.87
N GLY A 72 -4.53 13.86 -4.94
CA GLY A 72 -5.97 13.88 -5.20
C GLY A 72 -6.54 12.56 -5.74
N GLN A 73 -5.72 11.53 -5.98
CA GLN A 73 -6.18 10.19 -6.33
C GLN A 73 -6.33 9.29 -5.09
N SER A 74 -7.26 8.34 -5.15
CA SER A 74 -7.62 7.47 -4.03
C SER A 74 -6.77 6.19 -3.90
N ASP A 75 -5.58 6.15 -4.49
CA ASP A 75 -4.65 5.04 -4.27
C ASP A 75 -4.31 4.91 -2.77
N ALA A 76 -4.11 3.69 -2.27
CA ALA A 76 -3.76 3.47 -0.86
C ALA A 76 -2.29 3.08 -0.73
N ALA A 77 -1.62 3.61 0.30
CA ALA A 77 -0.27 3.22 0.64
C ALA A 77 -0.03 3.25 2.15
N LEU A 78 0.84 2.37 2.63
CA LEU A 78 1.26 2.26 4.01
C LEU A 78 2.77 2.20 4.09
N LEU A 79 3.34 2.86 5.08
CA LEU A 79 4.71 2.63 5.55
C LEU A 79 4.60 2.00 6.93
N VAL A 80 5.02 0.74 7.07
CA VAL A 80 4.78 -0.04 8.28
C VAL A 80 6.03 -0.85 8.66
N THR A 81 6.41 -0.81 9.94
CA THR A 81 7.50 -1.65 10.47
C THR A 81 6.91 -2.89 11.12
N LEU A 82 7.27 -4.06 10.61
CA LEU A 82 6.71 -5.34 11.01
C LEU A 82 7.84 -6.28 11.48
N PRO A 83 7.71 -6.92 12.65
CA PRO A 83 8.58 -8.02 13.06
C PRO A 83 8.56 -9.19 12.06
N ALA A 84 9.47 -10.14 12.24
CA ALA A 84 9.41 -11.39 11.49
C ALA A 84 8.10 -12.14 11.76
N GLY A 85 7.47 -12.65 10.70
CA GLY A 85 6.16 -13.27 10.81
C GLY A 85 5.41 -13.43 9.49
N GLY A 86 4.26 -14.10 9.58
CA GLY A 86 3.29 -14.22 8.49
C GLY A 86 2.29 -13.07 8.49
N TYR A 87 2.16 -12.42 7.34
CA TYR A 87 1.24 -11.31 7.13
C TYR A 87 0.51 -11.49 5.81
N THR A 88 -0.74 -11.03 5.78
CA THR A 88 -1.59 -11.00 4.60
C THR A 88 -1.90 -9.54 4.26
N ILE A 89 -1.76 -9.19 2.99
CA ILE A 89 -2.26 -7.92 2.47
C ILE A 89 -3.62 -8.17 1.86
N GLN A 90 -4.63 -7.45 2.35
CA GLN A 90 -5.97 -7.49 1.83
C GLN A 90 -6.32 -6.12 1.21
N VAL A 91 -6.88 -6.16 0.01
CA VAL A 91 -7.37 -4.97 -0.68
C VAL A 91 -8.85 -5.14 -1.01
N THR A 92 -9.64 -4.11 -0.69
CA THR A 92 -11.08 -4.04 -1.01
C THR A 92 -11.44 -2.68 -1.60
N GLY A 93 -12.63 -2.54 -2.18
CA GLY A 93 -13.17 -1.22 -2.54
C GLY A 93 -13.81 -0.56 -1.31
N ALA A 94 -13.31 0.61 -0.90
CA ALA A 94 -13.88 1.38 0.21
C ALA A 94 -15.32 1.87 -0.07
N ASP A 95 -15.70 1.95 -1.35
CA ASP A 95 -17.04 2.27 -1.84
C ASP A 95 -17.87 1.02 -2.19
N GLY A 96 -17.40 -0.18 -1.86
CA GLY A 96 -18.02 -1.44 -2.26
C GLY A 96 -17.80 -1.81 -3.73
N GLY A 97 -17.00 -1.02 -4.46
CA GLY A 97 -16.64 -1.29 -5.85
C GLY A 97 -15.67 -2.47 -6.01
N SER A 98 -15.52 -2.90 -7.26
CA SER A 98 -14.52 -3.89 -7.67
C SER A 98 -13.79 -3.40 -8.91
N GLY A 99 -12.59 -3.92 -9.17
CA GLY A 99 -11.79 -3.54 -10.32
C GLY A 99 -10.36 -4.01 -10.22
N VAL A 100 -9.55 -3.57 -11.19
CA VAL A 100 -8.12 -3.87 -11.26
C VAL A 100 -7.35 -3.04 -10.23
N VAL A 101 -6.47 -3.70 -9.49
CA VAL A 101 -5.53 -3.05 -8.56
C VAL A 101 -4.16 -3.70 -8.71
N LEU A 102 -3.11 -2.89 -8.65
CA LEU A 102 -1.73 -3.35 -8.50
C LEU A 102 -1.36 -3.30 -7.03
N VAL A 103 -0.99 -4.44 -6.46
CA VAL A 103 -0.45 -4.52 -5.10
C VAL A 103 1.06 -4.67 -5.15
N GLU A 104 1.76 -3.79 -4.44
CA GLU A 104 3.22 -3.76 -4.40
C GLU A 104 3.69 -3.77 -2.95
N VAL A 105 4.79 -4.47 -2.68
CA VAL A 105 5.44 -4.52 -1.38
C VAL A 105 6.93 -4.32 -1.58
N TYR A 106 7.46 -3.27 -0.97
CA TYR A 106 8.87 -2.93 -1.00
C TYR A 106 9.44 -2.98 0.40
N ASP A 107 10.59 -3.62 0.55
CA ASP A 107 11.39 -3.48 1.75
C ASP A 107 12.23 -2.21 1.64
N VAL A 108 12.05 -1.30 2.59
CA VAL A 108 12.74 -0.01 2.66
C VAL A 108 13.53 0.15 3.97
N SER A 109 13.90 -0.97 4.59
CA SER A 109 14.56 -1.01 5.91
C SER A 109 15.99 -0.47 5.94
N GLY A 110 16.65 -0.34 4.78
CA GLY A 110 18.06 0.06 4.69
C GLY A 110 19.02 -1.10 4.88
#